data_AF-A0AAW2H2T9-F1
#
_entry.id   AF-A0AAW2H2T9-F1
#
_cell.length_a   1.000
_cell.length_b   1.000
_cell.length_c   1.000
_cell.angle_alpha   90.00
_cell.angle_beta   90.00
_cell.angle_gamma   90.00
#
_symmetry.space_group_name_H-M   'P 1'
#
loop_
_entity.id
_entity.type
_entity.pdbx_description
1 polymer ?
#
loop_
_entity_poly.entity_id
_entity_poly.type
_entity_poly.pdbx_seq_one_letter_code
_entity_poly.pdbx_strand_id
1 'polypeptide(L)'
;MLVYVLSVFSFLILGLSSAEEVDLSLKTCDSKSYNFSACVKDNLESVLPQLIKGIPQYDVPPIDPFFLEYQKIAFNSNNIHGEIIFVNLSVTGLAKVKFLDVTPQFLDDEIFKIEIDSHVPELDMKTIVKINSSLNVFKILSESPVHVVANDIRGKADFIGHVINDTWVLDHIRIYPTIEKFKISANNLIEDNKELSKY
;
A
#
# COMPACT_ATOMS: atom_id res chain seq x y z
N MET A 1 -13.38 -16.64 57.69
CA MET A 1 -12.72 -17.64 56.81
C MET A 1 -13.24 -17.47 55.37
N LEU A 2 -13.33 -16.26 54.81
CA LEU A 2 -12.26 -15.52 54.13
C LEU A 2 -11.36 -16.28 53.13
N VAL A 3 -11.30 -17.62 53.15
CA VAL A 3 -10.44 -18.41 52.26
C VAL A 3 -11.23 -18.96 51.06
N TYR A 4 -12.54 -19.17 51.20
CA TYR A 4 -13.39 -19.68 50.12
C TYR A 4 -13.84 -18.63 49.09
N VAL A 5 -13.74 -17.33 49.41
CA VAL A 5 -14.12 -16.25 48.48
C VAL A 5 -12.97 -15.91 47.51
N LEU A 6 -11.73 -16.30 47.83
CA LEU A 6 -10.55 -16.11 46.99
C LEU A 6 -10.40 -17.16 45.87
N SER A 7 -11.12 -18.28 45.92
CA SER A 7 -10.93 -19.38 44.95
C SER A 7 -11.78 -19.28 43.68
N VAL A 8 -12.68 -18.29 43.58
CA VAL A 8 -13.54 -18.12 42.39
C VAL A 8 -13.09 -16.94 41.53
N PHE A 9 -12.32 -16.00 42.09
CA PHE A 9 -11.73 -14.89 41.32
C PHE A 9 -10.43 -15.25 40.59
N SER A 10 -9.89 -16.46 40.79
CA SER A 10 -8.67 -16.94 40.12
C SER A 10 -8.90 -17.36 38.66
N PHE A 11 -10.16 -17.46 38.19
CA PHE A 11 -10.47 -17.87 36.83
C PHE A 11 -10.64 -16.70 35.84
N LEU A 12 -10.43 -15.44 36.25
CA LEU A 12 -10.78 -14.27 35.45
C LEU A 12 -9.60 -13.49 34.84
N ILE A 13 -8.35 -13.92 35.02
CA ILE A 13 -7.20 -13.23 34.40
C ILE A 13 -6.18 -14.23 33.88
N LEU A 14 -6.59 -15.04 32.92
CA LEU A 14 -5.68 -15.56 31.91
C LEU A 14 -6.34 -15.36 30.55
N GLY A 15 -6.61 -14.09 30.23
CA GLY A 15 -6.57 -13.63 28.86
C GLY A 15 -5.13 -13.76 28.37
N LEU A 16 -4.71 -15.00 28.10
CA LEU A 16 -3.58 -15.29 27.24
C LEU A 16 -3.97 -14.75 25.86
N SER A 17 -3.73 -13.46 25.65
CA SER A 17 -3.25 -13.03 24.36
C SER A 17 -1.93 -13.77 24.17
N SER A 18 -2.02 -14.98 23.63
CA SER A 18 -0.90 -15.53 22.89
C SER A 18 -0.72 -14.53 21.77
N ALA A 19 0.25 -13.62 21.90
CA ALA A 19 0.86 -13.03 20.75
C ALA A 19 1.42 -14.22 19.98
N GLU A 20 0.65 -14.72 19.01
CA GLU A 20 1.14 -15.68 18.05
C GLU A 20 2.27 -14.96 17.34
N GLU A 21 3.52 -15.30 17.69
CA GLU A 21 4.69 -14.79 16.99
C GLU A 21 4.50 -15.20 15.53
N VAL A 22 4.16 -14.23 14.66
CA VAL A 22 4.17 -14.49 13.22
C VAL A 22 5.60 -14.86 12.83
N ASP A 23 5.82 -16.15 12.64
CA ASP A 23 7.04 -16.72 12.07
C ASP A 23 7.08 -16.35 10.59
N LEU A 24 7.68 -15.19 10.33
CA LEU A 24 8.13 -14.83 9.00
C LEU A 24 9.35 -15.71 8.74
N SER A 25 9.14 -16.89 8.15
CA SER A 25 10.20 -17.85 7.80
C SER A 25 11.09 -17.32 6.67
N LEU A 26 11.81 -16.23 6.95
CA LEU A 26 12.72 -15.54 6.04
C LEU A 26 14.11 -16.14 6.19
N LYS A 27 14.76 -16.41 5.07
CA LYS A 27 16.15 -16.87 5.05
C LYS A 27 17.08 -15.67 5.05
N THR A 28 18.24 -15.77 5.68
CA THR A 28 19.28 -14.75 5.56
C THR A 28 19.82 -14.72 4.13
N CYS A 29 19.84 -13.54 3.51
CA CYS A 29 20.39 -13.33 2.18
C CYS A 29 21.75 -12.65 2.27
N ASP A 30 22.81 -13.32 1.79
CA ASP A 30 24.16 -12.76 1.73
C ASP A 30 24.26 -11.72 0.60
N SER A 31 24.52 -10.46 0.95
CA SER A 31 24.64 -9.35 0.00
C SER A 31 25.81 -9.48 -0.96
N LYS A 32 26.80 -10.34 -0.66
CA LYS A 32 27.96 -10.61 -1.53
C LYS A 32 27.73 -11.81 -2.45
N SER A 33 26.64 -12.53 -2.28
CA SER A 33 26.30 -13.70 -3.09
C SER A 33 25.77 -13.28 -4.47
N TYR A 34 26.12 -14.06 -5.49
CA TYR A 34 25.55 -13.90 -6.83
C TYR A 34 24.03 -14.17 -6.87
N ASN A 35 23.49 -14.83 -5.85
CA ASN A 35 22.06 -15.12 -5.70
C ASN A 35 21.33 -14.14 -4.77
N PHE A 36 21.93 -12.99 -4.42
CA PHE A 36 21.33 -12.06 -3.47
C PHE A 36 19.91 -11.63 -3.87
N SER A 37 19.72 -11.16 -5.10
CA SER A 37 18.41 -10.78 -5.65
C SER A 37 17.39 -11.92 -5.60
N ALA A 38 17.79 -13.13 -5.99
CA ALA A 38 16.93 -14.30 -5.97
C ALA A 38 16.49 -14.66 -4.55
N CYS A 39 17.41 -14.63 -3.59
CA CYS A 39 17.10 -14.87 -2.19
C CYS A 39 16.10 -13.85 -1.62
N VAL A 40 16.29 -12.56 -1.92
CA VAL A 40 15.37 -11.50 -1.48
C VAL A 40 13.99 -11.68 -2.12
N LYS A 41 13.94 -12.05 -3.40
CA LYS A 41 12.69 -12.36 -4.10
C LYS A 41 11.96 -13.56 -3.47
N ASP A 42 12.66 -14.66 -3.19
CA ASP A 42 12.09 -15.85 -2.57
C ASP A 42 11.50 -15.53 -1.18
N ASN A 43 12.20 -14.70 -0.40
CA ASN A 43 11.71 -14.20 0.88
C ASN A 43 10.43 -13.37 0.72
N LEU A 44 10.39 -12.47 -0.28
CA LEU A 44 9.22 -11.66 -0.58
C LEU A 44 8.01 -12.51 -1.02
N GLU A 45 8.24 -13.54 -1.82
CA GLU A 45 7.21 -14.52 -2.21
C GLU A 45 6.72 -15.33 -1.01
N SER A 46 7.62 -15.74 -0.11
CA SER A 46 7.29 -16.51 1.10
C SER A 46 6.44 -15.72 2.09
N VAL A 47 6.68 -14.40 2.21
CA VAL A 47 5.96 -13.53 3.15
C VAL A 47 4.65 -12.98 2.58
N LEU A 48 4.50 -12.97 1.25
CA LEU A 48 3.31 -12.41 0.58
C LEU A 48 1.97 -12.89 1.18
N PRO A 49 1.73 -14.18 1.46
CA PRO A 49 0.46 -14.64 2.04
C PRO A 49 0.14 -14.01 3.41
N GLN A 50 1.17 -13.67 4.17
CA GLN A 50 1.03 -13.02 5.47
C GLN A 50 0.77 -11.52 5.29
N LEU A 51 1.47 -10.86 4.36
CA LEU A 51 1.20 -9.47 3.98
C LEU A 51 -0.24 -9.27 3.47
N ILE A 52 -0.76 -10.21 2.67
CA ILE A 52 -2.16 -10.18 2.20
C ILE A 52 -3.14 -10.07 3.38
N LYS A 53 -2.91 -10.82 4.45
CA LYS A 53 -3.75 -10.82 5.65
C LYS A 53 -3.43 -9.69 6.62
N GLY A 54 -2.32 -8.99 6.41
CA GLY A 54 -1.73 -8.07 7.37
C GLY A 54 -0.94 -8.82 8.45
N ILE A 55 -0.04 -8.08 9.10
CA ILE A 55 0.78 -8.57 10.20
C ILE A 55 0.56 -7.61 11.38
N PRO A 56 -0.52 -7.80 12.17
CA PRO A 56 -0.96 -6.83 13.18
C PRO A 56 0.09 -6.52 14.25
N GLN A 57 0.92 -7.50 14.61
CA GLN A 57 2.02 -7.32 15.57
C GLN A 57 3.11 -6.34 15.12
N TYR A 58 3.17 -6.04 13.82
CA TYR A 58 4.08 -5.05 13.23
C TYR A 58 3.33 -3.86 12.63
N ASP A 59 2.06 -3.66 13.02
CA ASP A 59 1.18 -2.61 12.48
C ASP A 59 1.08 -2.61 10.94
N VAL A 60 1.26 -3.78 10.32
CA VAL A 60 1.10 -3.96 8.88
C VAL A 60 -0.37 -4.27 8.59
N PRO A 61 -1.14 -3.38 7.96
CA PRO A 61 -2.52 -3.66 7.60
C PRO A 61 -2.59 -4.72 6.48
N PRO A 62 -3.74 -5.36 6.29
CA PRO A 62 -3.99 -6.19 5.12
C PRO A 62 -3.77 -5.39 3.82
N ILE A 63 -3.10 -6.01 2.84
CA ILE A 63 -2.91 -5.40 1.52
C ILE A 63 -3.91 -5.91 0.47
N ASP A 64 -4.74 -6.92 0.80
CA ASP A 64 -5.88 -7.30 -0.04
C ASP A 64 -7.04 -7.88 0.82
N PRO A 65 -8.15 -7.13 1.03
CA PRO A 65 -8.37 -5.78 0.52
C PRO A 65 -7.49 -4.77 1.26
N PHE A 66 -6.94 -3.81 0.52
CA PHE A 66 -6.30 -2.63 1.09
C PHE A 66 -7.34 -1.52 1.27
N PHE A 67 -7.42 -0.94 2.47
CA PHE A 67 -8.37 0.11 2.81
C PHE A 67 -7.68 1.37 3.31
N LEU A 68 -8.14 2.53 2.81
CA LEU A 68 -7.81 3.83 3.36
C LEU A 68 -9.10 4.64 3.55
N GLU A 69 -9.36 5.08 4.79
CA GLU A 69 -10.54 5.89 5.10
C GLU A 69 -10.47 7.26 4.44
N TYR A 70 -9.27 7.85 4.41
CA TYR A 70 -9.05 9.20 3.90
C TYR A 70 -7.62 9.35 3.39
N GLN A 71 -7.46 9.79 2.16
CA GLN A 71 -6.17 10.17 1.59
C GLN A 71 -6.32 11.48 0.80
N LYS A 72 -5.51 12.48 1.13
CA LYS A 72 -5.48 13.76 0.43
C LYS A 72 -4.17 13.91 -0.33
N ILE A 73 -4.28 14.20 -1.61
CA ILE A 73 -3.15 14.49 -2.49
C ILE A 73 -3.28 15.93 -2.96
N ALA A 74 -2.35 16.78 -2.56
CA ALA A 74 -2.26 18.15 -3.07
C ALA A 74 -1.32 18.19 -4.29
N PHE A 75 -1.69 18.96 -5.30
CA PHE A 75 -0.86 19.24 -6.47
C PHE A 75 -0.84 20.73 -6.73
N ASN A 76 0.35 21.22 -7.07
CA ASN A 76 0.58 22.62 -7.38
C ASN A 76 1.53 22.70 -8.59
N SER A 77 1.03 23.31 -9.66
CA SER A 77 1.73 23.60 -10.90
C SER A 77 1.28 24.99 -11.36
N ASN A 78 2.09 25.66 -12.19
CA ASN A 78 1.91 27.07 -12.59
C ASN A 78 0.45 27.49 -12.81
N ASN A 79 -0.33 26.68 -13.53
CA ASN A 79 -1.71 27.02 -13.90
C ASN A 79 -2.76 26.16 -13.17
N ILE A 80 -2.35 25.16 -12.39
CA ILE A 80 -3.24 24.17 -11.76
C ILE A 80 -2.85 24.03 -10.29
N HIS A 81 -3.77 24.39 -9.41
CA HIS A 81 -3.62 24.24 -7.97
C HIS A 81 -4.81 23.46 -7.45
N GLY A 82 -4.60 22.48 -6.59
CA GLY A 82 -5.73 21.78 -6.01
C GLY A 82 -5.36 20.59 -5.17
N GLU A 83 -6.41 19.90 -4.75
CA GLU A 83 -6.33 18.65 -4.02
C GLU A 83 -7.35 17.65 -4.57
N ILE A 84 -6.95 16.40 -4.58
CA ILE A 84 -7.81 15.24 -4.74
C ILE A 84 -7.87 14.54 -3.40
N ILE A 85 -9.08 14.24 -2.94
CA ILE A 85 -9.35 13.51 -1.71
C ILE A 85 -10.01 12.20 -2.08
N PHE A 86 -9.43 11.09 -1.65
CA PHE A 86 -10.01 9.77 -1.68
C PHE A 86 -10.64 9.48 -0.31
N VAL A 87 -11.91 9.09 -0.28
CA VAL A 87 -12.63 8.71 0.94
C VAL A 87 -13.14 7.28 0.79
N ASN A 88 -12.91 6.47 1.82
CA ASN A 88 -13.24 5.04 1.86
C ASN A 88 -12.72 4.30 0.62
N LEU A 89 -11.44 4.50 0.32
CA LEU A 89 -10.73 3.78 -0.72
C LEU A 89 -10.63 2.31 -0.32
N SER A 90 -11.06 1.43 -1.22
CA SER A 90 -10.90 -0.02 -1.16
C SER A 90 -10.20 -0.46 -2.44
N VAL A 91 -9.13 -1.24 -2.31
CA VAL A 91 -8.42 -1.85 -3.43
C VAL A 91 -8.35 -3.36 -3.19
N THR A 92 -8.70 -4.14 -4.21
CA THR A 92 -8.58 -5.61 -4.19
C THR A 92 -7.85 -6.12 -5.42
N GLY A 93 -7.28 -7.31 -5.35
CA GLY A 93 -6.54 -7.97 -6.44
C GLY A 93 -5.03 -8.04 -6.24
N LEU A 94 -4.49 -7.34 -5.24
CA LEU A 94 -3.06 -7.38 -4.87
C LEU A 94 -2.61 -8.77 -4.40
N ALA A 95 -3.51 -9.63 -3.92
CA ALA A 95 -3.23 -11.03 -3.59
C ALA A 95 -2.75 -11.86 -4.79
N LYS A 96 -2.98 -11.39 -6.02
CA LYS A 96 -2.54 -12.03 -7.26
C LYS A 96 -1.25 -11.43 -7.82
N VAL A 97 -0.57 -10.57 -7.06
CA VAL A 97 0.71 -9.99 -7.49
C VAL A 97 1.72 -11.08 -7.77
N LYS A 98 2.48 -10.91 -8.86
CA LYS A 98 3.64 -11.71 -9.21
C LYS A 98 4.85 -10.81 -9.21
N PHE A 99 5.88 -11.15 -8.44
CA PHE A 99 7.16 -10.45 -8.49
C PHE A 99 7.91 -10.93 -9.74
N LEU A 100 8.13 -10.03 -10.68
CA LEU A 100 8.86 -10.30 -11.91
C LEU A 100 10.35 -10.25 -11.61
N ASP A 101 10.81 -9.16 -11.01
CA ASP A 101 12.20 -8.94 -10.63
C ASP A 101 12.30 -8.20 -9.29
N VAL A 102 13.39 -8.45 -8.57
CA VAL A 102 13.71 -7.78 -7.30
C VAL A 102 15.18 -7.44 -7.29
N THR A 103 15.50 -6.14 -7.24
CA THR A 103 16.87 -5.62 -7.28
C THR A 103 17.20 -4.92 -5.96
N PRO A 104 17.80 -5.64 -4.99
CA PRO A 104 18.34 -5.05 -3.77
C PRO A 104 19.71 -4.40 -4.03
N GLN A 105 19.93 -3.22 -3.47
CA GLN A 105 21.18 -2.48 -3.62
C GLN A 105 21.44 -1.58 -2.41
N PHE A 106 22.71 -1.48 -2.01
CA PHE A 106 23.18 -0.45 -1.10
C PHE A 106 23.56 0.78 -1.93
N LEU A 107 22.90 1.91 -1.65
CA LEU A 107 23.21 3.19 -2.32
C LEU A 107 24.46 3.84 -1.70
N ASP A 108 24.65 3.63 -0.40
CA ASP A 108 25.87 3.91 0.37
C ASP A 108 25.94 2.95 1.59
N ASP A 109 26.79 3.24 2.57
CA ASP A 109 26.98 2.40 3.76
C ASP A 109 25.76 2.34 4.69
N GLU A 110 24.85 3.33 4.62
CA GLU A 110 23.70 3.44 5.52
C GLU A 110 22.37 3.28 4.79
N ILE A 111 22.31 3.55 3.48
CA ILE A 111 21.06 3.56 2.70
C ILE A 111 20.94 2.27 1.87
N PHE A 112 19.89 1.51 2.17
CA PHE A 112 19.50 0.33 1.42
C PHE A 112 18.23 0.57 0.61
N LYS A 113 18.24 0.12 -0.64
CA LYS A 113 17.14 0.23 -1.59
C LYS A 113 16.76 -1.14 -2.15
N ILE A 114 15.47 -1.41 -2.26
CA ILE A 114 14.93 -2.54 -3.03
C ILE A 114 14.04 -1.99 -4.13
N GLU A 115 14.33 -2.35 -5.38
CA GLU A 115 13.44 -2.15 -6.52
C GLU A 115 12.67 -3.44 -6.79
N ILE A 116 11.38 -3.34 -7.04
CA ILE A 116 10.50 -4.47 -7.30
C ILE A 116 9.72 -4.21 -8.58
N ASP A 117 9.94 -5.05 -9.58
CA ASP A 117 9.09 -5.14 -10.76
C ASP A 117 8.02 -6.21 -10.52
N SER A 118 6.77 -5.87 -10.76
CA SER A 118 5.62 -6.71 -10.43
C SER A 118 4.56 -6.70 -11.51
N HIS A 119 3.75 -7.75 -11.53
CA HIS A 119 2.58 -7.89 -12.37
C HIS A 119 1.35 -8.19 -11.53
N VAL A 120 0.28 -7.44 -11.73
CA VAL A 120 -1.03 -7.70 -11.11
C VAL A 120 -2.05 -7.90 -12.23
N PRO A 121 -2.68 -9.09 -12.35
CA PRO A 121 -3.60 -9.37 -13.44
C PRO A 121 -4.83 -8.45 -13.48
N GLU A 122 -5.34 -8.10 -12.31
CA GLU A 122 -6.52 -7.24 -12.17
C GLU A 122 -6.49 -6.55 -10.82
N LEU A 123 -6.86 -5.27 -10.80
CA LEU A 123 -7.14 -4.49 -9.60
C LEU A 123 -8.55 -3.92 -9.70
N ASP A 124 -9.35 -4.12 -8.65
CA ASP A 124 -10.65 -3.47 -8.48
C ASP A 124 -10.53 -2.44 -7.35
N MET A 125 -10.79 -1.18 -7.70
CA MET A 125 -10.69 -0.03 -6.81
C MET A 125 -12.05 0.67 -6.70
N LYS A 126 -12.50 0.91 -5.47
CA LYS A 126 -13.72 1.67 -5.16
C LYS A 126 -13.40 2.77 -4.17
N THR A 127 -13.92 3.97 -4.41
CA THR A 127 -13.66 5.14 -3.55
C THR A 127 -14.68 6.24 -3.84
N ILE A 128 -14.87 7.16 -2.90
CA ILE A 128 -15.43 8.48 -3.22
C ILE A 128 -14.25 9.41 -3.52
N VAL A 129 -14.27 10.09 -4.67
CA VAL A 129 -13.25 11.08 -5.06
C VAL A 129 -13.85 12.46 -4.89
N LYS A 130 -13.20 13.33 -4.13
CA LYS A 130 -13.50 14.75 -4.07
C LYS A 130 -12.36 15.54 -4.72
N ILE A 131 -12.68 16.38 -5.69
CA ILE A 131 -11.71 17.24 -6.37
C ILE A 131 -12.02 18.67 -5.97
N ASN A 132 -11.02 19.38 -5.46
CA ASN A 132 -11.09 20.81 -5.23
C ASN A 132 -9.87 21.44 -5.88
N SER A 133 -10.04 22.01 -7.06
CA SER A 133 -8.94 22.56 -7.84
C SER A 133 -9.31 23.86 -8.55
N SER A 134 -8.29 24.61 -8.93
CA SER A 134 -8.39 25.79 -9.77
C SER A 134 -7.47 25.65 -10.97
N LEU A 135 -8.04 25.89 -12.15
CA LEU A 135 -7.33 26.02 -13.42
C LEU A 135 -7.39 27.49 -13.85
N ASN A 136 -6.30 28.23 -13.72
CA ASN A 136 -6.26 29.69 -13.89
C ASN A 136 -7.38 30.40 -13.08
N VAL A 137 -8.36 30.98 -13.76
CA VAL A 137 -9.51 31.67 -13.16
C VAL A 137 -10.69 30.74 -12.86
N PHE A 138 -10.66 29.50 -13.36
CA PHE A 138 -11.74 28.54 -13.21
C PHE A 138 -11.56 27.71 -11.93
N LYS A 139 -12.66 27.45 -11.22
CA LYS A 139 -12.71 26.53 -10.08
C LYS A 139 -13.43 25.26 -10.48
N ILE A 140 -12.86 24.12 -10.11
CA ILE A 140 -13.40 22.78 -10.33
C ILE A 140 -13.63 22.19 -8.94
N LEU A 141 -14.89 21.96 -8.61
CA LEU A 141 -15.30 21.24 -7.42
C LEU A 141 -16.15 20.05 -7.85
N SER A 142 -15.77 18.84 -7.44
CA SER A 142 -16.60 17.66 -7.68
C SER A 142 -16.48 16.66 -6.56
N GLU A 143 -17.53 15.86 -6.39
CA GLU A 143 -17.57 14.72 -5.47
C GLU A 143 -18.32 13.59 -6.17
N SER A 144 -17.67 12.44 -6.33
CA SER A 144 -18.22 11.35 -7.12
C SER A 144 -17.76 9.99 -6.59
N PRO A 145 -18.67 9.00 -6.47
CA PRO A 145 -18.28 7.61 -6.30
C PRO A 145 -17.63 7.09 -7.60
N VAL A 146 -16.45 6.50 -7.46
CA VAL A 146 -15.65 5.97 -8.56
C VAL A 146 -15.41 4.48 -8.34
N HIS A 147 -15.62 3.71 -9.40
CA HIS A 147 -15.22 2.31 -9.49
C HIS A 147 -14.27 2.15 -10.69
N VAL A 148 -13.06 1.69 -10.43
CA VAL A 148 -12.05 1.43 -11.44
C VAL A 148 -11.71 -0.05 -11.44
N VAL A 149 -11.73 -0.65 -12.62
CA VAL A 149 -11.15 -1.97 -12.86
C VAL A 149 -9.97 -1.79 -13.80
N ALA A 150 -8.77 -2.04 -13.30
CA ALA A 150 -7.55 -2.05 -14.10
C ALA A 150 -7.16 -3.50 -14.37
N ASN A 151 -6.71 -3.80 -15.59
CA ASN A 151 -6.25 -5.12 -15.98
C ASN A 151 -4.82 -5.03 -16.46
N ASP A 152 -4.07 -6.12 -16.26
CA ASP A 152 -2.71 -6.28 -16.76
C ASP A 152 -1.78 -5.13 -16.31
N ILE A 153 -1.72 -4.92 -14.99
CA ILE A 153 -0.92 -3.85 -14.39
C ILE A 153 0.51 -4.34 -14.23
N ARG A 154 1.47 -3.55 -14.74
CA ARG A 154 2.89 -3.69 -14.39
C ARG A 154 3.26 -2.61 -13.38
N GLY A 155 3.72 -3.00 -12.21
CA GLY A 155 4.15 -2.07 -11.16
C GLY A 155 5.65 -2.07 -11.02
N LYS A 156 6.26 -0.88 -10.94
CA LYS A 156 7.59 -0.72 -10.36
C LYS A 156 7.46 -0.10 -8.98
N ALA A 157 8.13 -0.65 -7.98
CA ALA A 157 8.14 -0.09 -6.64
C ALA A 157 9.57 0.05 -6.10
N ASP A 158 9.88 1.21 -5.55
CA ASP A 158 11.14 1.49 -4.86
C ASP A 158 10.87 1.62 -3.37
N PHE A 159 11.55 0.80 -2.57
CA PHE A 159 11.61 0.89 -1.12
C PHE A 159 12.99 1.38 -0.74
N ILE A 160 13.09 2.53 -0.08
CA ILE A 160 14.36 3.16 0.30
C ILE A 160 14.32 3.44 1.79
N GLY A 161 15.40 3.11 2.48
CA GLY A 161 15.51 3.31 3.92
C GLY A 161 16.92 3.23 4.44
N HIS A 162 17.12 3.74 5.65
CA HIS A 162 18.39 3.65 6.37
C HIS A 162 18.50 2.33 7.14
N VAL A 163 19.71 1.80 7.28
CA VAL A 163 20.03 0.66 8.14
C VAL A 163 20.61 1.20 9.45
N ILE A 164 19.82 1.17 10.51
CA ILE A 164 20.20 1.67 11.83
C ILE A 164 20.20 0.49 12.80
N ASN A 165 21.36 0.18 13.39
CA ASN A 165 21.53 -0.96 14.31
C ASN A 165 20.97 -2.28 13.70
N ASP A 166 21.44 -2.63 12.50
CA ASP A 166 21.00 -3.81 11.73
C ASP A 166 19.50 -3.85 11.38
N THR A 167 18.78 -2.74 11.56
CA THR A 167 17.35 -2.62 11.26
C THR A 167 17.14 -1.69 10.07
N TRP A 168 16.47 -2.18 9.04
CA TRP A 168 16.11 -1.36 7.88
C TRP A 168 14.84 -0.54 8.18
N VAL A 169 15.01 0.77 8.30
CA VAL A 169 13.96 1.74 8.57
C VAL A 169 13.58 2.41 7.24
N LEU A 170 12.37 2.14 6.75
CA LEU A 170 11.87 2.69 5.50
C LEU A 170 11.61 4.19 5.60
N ASP A 171 12.25 4.98 4.72
CA ASP A 171 12.00 6.42 4.58
C ASP A 171 10.91 6.68 3.55
N HIS A 172 11.00 5.98 2.41
CA HIS A 172 10.19 6.26 1.23
C HIS A 172 9.78 4.97 0.52
N ILE A 173 8.51 4.94 0.12
CA ILE A 173 7.95 3.95 -0.79
C ILE A 173 7.44 4.71 -2.00
N ARG A 174 7.98 4.40 -3.19
CA ARG A 174 7.52 5.00 -4.45
C ARG A 174 6.98 3.91 -5.35
N ILE A 175 5.77 4.10 -5.86
CA ILE A 175 5.09 3.11 -6.71
C ILE A 175 4.76 3.78 -8.04
N TYR A 176 5.20 3.16 -9.13
CA TYR A 176 5.00 3.62 -10.50
C TYR A 176 4.25 2.53 -11.28
N PRO A 177 2.90 2.56 -11.28
CA PRO A 177 2.12 1.64 -12.07
C PRO A 177 2.11 2.05 -13.55
N THR A 178 2.42 1.10 -14.42
CA THR A 178 2.12 1.14 -15.85
C THR A 178 0.88 0.27 -16.09
N ILE A 179 -0.19 0.88 -16.56
CA ILE A 179 -1.46 0.19 -16.79
C ILE A 179 -1.68 0.10 -18.31
N GLU A 180 -1.74 -1.12 -18.85
CA GLU A 180 -2.02 -1.29 -20.28
C GLU A 180 -3.48 -0.95 -20.63
N LYS A 181 -4.42 -1.42 -19.81
CA LYS A 181 -5.87 -1.22 -20.00
C LYS A 181 -6.59 -0.99 -18.67
N PHE A 182 -7.50 -0.02 -18.65
CA PHE A 182 -8.40 0.19 -17.51
C PHE A 182 -9.80 0.57 -17.97
N LYS A 183 -10.79 0.30 -17.12
CA LYS A 183 -12.17 0.78 -17.22
C LYS A 183 -12.47 1.62 -15.99
N ILE A 184 -12.84 2.88 -16.21
CA ILE A 184 -13.35 3.77 -15.17
C ILE A 184 -14.86 3.86 -15.33
N SER A 185 -15.58 3.55 -14.26
CA SER A 185 -17.00 3.84 -14.13
C SER A 185 -17.16 4.89 -13.04
N ALA A 186 -17.65 6.06 -13.40
CA ALA A 186 -17.87 7.12 -12.45
C ALA A 186 -19.09 7.94 -12.84
N ASN A 187 -19.88 8.31 -11.84
CA ASN A 187 -21.09 9.12 -12.05
C ASN A 187 -20.76 10.58 -11.75
N ASN A 188 -20.82 11.45 -12.75
CA ASN A 188 -20.66 12.91 -12.59
C ASN A 188 -19.30 13.34 -12.00
N LEU A 189 -18.17 12.85 -12.54
CA LEU A 189 -16.83 13.25 -12.06
C LEU A 189 -16.52 14.73 -12.23
N ILE A 190 -17.10 15.34 -13.26
CA ILE A 190 -17.03 16.76 -13.56
C ILE A 190 -18.44 17.12 -14.02
N GLU A 191 -19.13 18.00 -13.29
CA GLU A 191 -20.34 18.61 -13.84
C GLU A 191 -19.95 19.27 -15.17
N ASP A 192 -20.70 18.94 -16.23
CA ASP A 192 -20.46 19.32 -17.62
C ASP A 192 -20.51 20.84 -17.77
N ASN A 193 -19.45 21.52 -17.34
CA ASN A 193 -19.32 22.96 -17.40
C ASN A 193 -18.87 23.29 -18.82
N LYS A 194 -19.85 23.65 -19.67
CA LYS A 194 -19.72 23.97 -21.11
C LYS A 194 -18.62 24.99 -21.47
N GLU A 195 -17.98 25.60 -20.49
CA GLU A 195 -16.85 26.52 -20.65
C GLU A 195 -15.50 25.81 -20.81
N LEU A 196 -15.34 24.57 -20.33
CA LEU A 196 -14.08 23.82 -20.43
C LEU A 196 -13.91 23.05 -21.75
N SER A 197 -14.99 22.87 -22.53
CA SER A 197 -14.97 22.13 -23.79
C SER A 197 -14.50 22.95 -25.00
N LYS A 198 -13.98 24.17 -24.78
CA LYS A 198 -13.61 25.13 -25.84
C LYS A 198 -12.11 25.39 -25.97
N TYR A 199 -11.27 24.68 -25.21
CA TYR A 199 -9.82 24.76 -25.28
C TYR A 199 -9.20 23.38 -25.48
#